data_AF-A0A1B1ADF9-F1
#
_entry.id   AF-A0A1B1ADF9-F1
#
_cell.length_a   1.000
_cell.length_b   1.000
_cell.length_c   1.000
_cell.angle_alpha   90.00
_cell.angle_beta   90.00
_cell.angle_gamma   90.00
#
_symmetry.space_group_name_H-M   'P 1'
#
loop_
_entity.id
_entity.type
_entity.pdbx_description
1 polymer ?
#
loop_
_entity_poly.entity_id
_entity_poly.type
_entity_poly.pdbx_seq_one_letter_code
_entity_poly.pdbx_strand_id
1 'polypeptide(L)'
;MDLQPHAGDLYSDFAAQEGARYSPEQLALNAADRARLWRAMASSTPGRLEGGGGAQALVFRGCAESGCDEARSVIAIDTRTGLAFAAVKDAAGSVVLVANDRVEALLRLNSPTRDWADPAPTQTASADAANP
;
A
#
# COMPACT_ATOMS: atom_id res chain seq x y z
N MET A 1 -3.23 -16.96 -0.47
CA MET A 1 -4.12 -16.38 0.55
C MET A 1 -5.09 -15.51 -0.20
N ASP A 2 -6.37 -15.61 0.13
CA ASP A 2 -7.33 -14.65 -0.41
C ASP A 2 -7.15 -13.32 0.33
N LEU A 3 -6.85 -12.25 -0.41
CA LEU A 3 -6.65 -10.90 0.15
C LEU A 3 -7.91 -10.04 0.03
N GLN A 4 -8.88 -10.50 -0.75
CA GLN A 4 -10.07 -9.75 -1.09
C GLN A 4 -10.96 -9.41 0.11
N PRO A 5 -11.12 -10.29 1.13
CA PRO A 5 -11.87 -9.97 2.34
C PRO A 5 -11.28 -8.82 3.16
N HIS A 6 -9.99 -8.52 3.00
CA HIS A 6 -9.27 -7.50 3.77
C HIS A 6 -9.30 -6.11 3.12
N ALA A 7 -9.98 -5.97 1.98
CA ALA A 7 -10.28 -4.64 1.46
C ALA A 7 -11.24 -3.94 2.43
N GLY A 8 -10.83 -2.77 2.92
CA GLY A 8 -11.54 -2.05 3.98
C GLY A 8 -10.89 -2.14 5.37
N ASP A 9 -9.97 -3.08 5.59
CA ASP A 9 -9.23 -3.19 6.85
C ASP A 9 -8.13 -2.13 6.94
N LEU A 10 -7.79 -1.69 8.15
CA LEU A 10 -6.56 -0.93 8.36
C LEU A 10 -5.35 -1.86 8.33
N TYR A 11 -4.20 -1.35 7.92
CA TYR A 11 -2.97 -2.16 7.87
C TYR A 11 -2.61 -2.74 9.24
N SER A 12 -2.80 -1.98 10.33
CA SER A 12 -2.55 -2.44 11.69
C SER A 12 -3.38 -3.66 12.06
N ASP A 13 -4.66 -3.66 11.69
CA ASP A 13 -5.59 -4.73 12.04
C ASP A 13 -5.33 -5.97 11.20
N PHE A 14 -5.08 -5.77 9.90
CA PHE A 14 -4.67 -6.83 8.98
C PHE A 14 -3.34 -7.48 9.43
N ALA A 15 -2.32 -6.67 9.71
CA ALA A 15 -1.00 -7.16 10.13
C ALA A 15 -1.00 -7.80 11.52
N ALA A 16 -1.97 -7.48 12.39
CA ALA A 16 -2.14 -8.16 13.68
C ALA A 16 -2.82 -9.54 13.57
N GLN A 17 -3.42 -9.87 12.41
CA GLN A 17 -4.21 -11.08 12.20
C GLN A 17 -3.66 -11.92 11.03
N GLU A 18 -4.48 -12.18 10.00
CA GLU A 18 -4.12 -13.02 8.84
C GLU A 18 -2.95 -12.45 8.02
N GLY A 19 -2.71 -11.15 8.15
CA GLY A 19 -1.61 -10.43 7.55
C GLY A 19 -0.30 -10.46 8.34
N ALA A 20 -0.17 -11.21 9.44
CA ALA A 20 1.03 -11.20 10.30
C ALA A 20 2.36 -11.43 9.56
N ARG A 21 2.36 -12.24 8.49
CA ARG A 21 3.54 -12.46 7.62
C ARG A 21 3.99 -11.21 6.84
N TYR A 22 3.13 -10.21 6.73
CA TYR A 22 3.39 -8.93 6.07
C TYR A 22 3.65 -7.83 7.10
N SER A 23 3.80 -8.16 8.38
CA SER A 23 4.23 -7.19 9.38
C SER A 23 5.64 -6.70 9.05
N PRO A 24 6.01 -5.47 9.45
CA PRO A 24 7.33 -4.93 9.16
C PRO A 24 8.48 -5.81 9.66
N GLU A 25 8.26 -6.54 10.76
CA GLU A 25 9.20 -7.50 11.34
C GLU A 25 9.41 -8.73 10.46
N GLN A 26 8.33 -9.26 9.87
CA GLN A 26 8.37 -10.44 9.00
C GLN A 26 8.88 -10.12 7.59
N LEU A 27 8.80 -8.84 7.17
CA LEU A 27 9.37 -8.34 5.93
C LEU A 27 10.90 -8.13 5.98
N ALA A 28 11.56 -8.59 7.04
CA ALA A 28 13.01 -8.48 7.26
C ALA A 28 13.54 -7.03 7.26
N LEU A 29 12.69 -6.06 7.62
CA LEU A 29 13.10 -4.67 7.75
C LEU A 29 13.97 -4.48 9.00
N ASN A 30 15.06 -3.73 8.86
CA ASN A 30 15.87 -3.34 10.01
C ASN A 30 15.09 -2.37 10.92
N ALA A 31 15.58 -2.15 12.13
CA ALA A 31 14.88 -1.33 13.12
C ALA A 31 14.64 0.12 12.67
N ALA A 32 15.55 0.71 11.90
CA ALA A 32 15.42 2.08 11.41
C ALA A 32 14.32 2.19 10.35
N ASP A 33 14.28 1.25 9.41
CA ASP A 33 13.29 1.20 8.34
C ASP A 33 11.89 0.88 8.88
N ARG A 34 11.79 -0.02 9.87
CA ARG A 34 10.51 -0.24 10.57
C ARG A 34 10.01 1.03 11.25
N ALA A 35 10.90 1.76 11.93
CA ALA A 35 10.51 3.00 12.60
C ALA A 35 10.06 4.08 11.61
N ARG A 36 10.71 4.18 10.45
CA ARG A 36 10.29 5.07 9.36
C ARG A 36 8.92 4.69 8.82
N LEU A 37 8.72 3.41 8.51
CA LEU A 37 7.45 2.89 8.00
C LEU A 37 6.32 3.13 8.98
N TRP A 38 6.51 2.83 10.27
CA TRP A 38 5.49 3.07 11.29
C TRP A 38 5.14 4.55 11.44
N ARG A 39 6.13 5.43 11.46
CA ARG A 39 5.87 6.88 11.48
C ARG A 39 5.07 7.32 10.26
N ALA A 40 5.45 6.87 9.07
CA ALA A 40 4.78 7.20 7.82
C ALA A 40 3.43 6.47 7.63
N MET A 41 3.02 5.63 8.58
CA MET A 41 1.74 4.90 8.60
C MET A 41 0.87 5.29 9.81
N ALA A 42 1.27 6.33 10.56
CA ALA A 42 0.58 6.76 11.78
C ALA A 42 -0.89 7.12 11.54
N SER A 43 -1.19 7.75 10.40
CA SER A 43 -2.55 7.94 9.90
C SER A 43 -2.74 7.10 8.65
N SER A 44 -3.32 5.91 8.80
CA SER A 44 -3.53 4.97 7.71
C SER A 44 -4.93 5.07 7.12
N THR A 45 -5.04 4.77 5.82
CA THR A 45 -6.33 4.60 5.15
C THR A 45 -6.67 3.12 5.01
N PRO A 46 -7.96 2.74 5.04
CA PRO A 46 -8.40 1.39 4.72
C PRO A 46 -7.78 0.85 3.43
N GLY A 47 -7.37 -0.42 3.47
CA GLY A 47 -6.78 -1.12 2.34
C GLY A 47 -7.75 -1.17 1.15
N ARG A 48 -7.22 -1.03 -0.06
CA ARG A 48 -8.00 -1.13 -1.30
C ARG A 48 -7.38 -2.14 -2.23
N LEU A 49 -8.23 -2.92 -2.91
CA LEU A 49 -7.77 -3.70 -4.05
C LEU A 49 -7.59 -2.77 -5.25
N GLU A 50 -6.36 -2.70 -5.75
CA GLU A 50 -6.03 -1.98 -6.96
C GLU A 50 -5.66 -2.97 -8.05
N GLY A 51 -6.09 -2.70 -9.28
CA GLY A 51 -5.85 -3.55 -10.44
C GLY A 51 -5.48 -2.74 -11.66
N GLY A 52 -4.77 -3.37 -12.60
CA GLY A 52 -4.35 -2.74 -13.84
C GLY A 52 -3.11 -3.39 -14.44
N GLY A 53 -2.96 -3.33 -15.76
CA GLY A 53 -1.77 -3.87 -16.44
C GLY A 53 -1.50 -5.36 -16.20
N GLY A 54 -2.53 -6.16 -15.89
CA GLY A 54 -2.40 -7.58 -15.55
C GLY A 54 -1.92 -7.88 -14.12
N ALA A 55 -1.80 -6.86 -13.27
CA ALA A 55 -1.51 -6.96 -11.85
C ALA A 55 -2.72 -6.57 -10.98
N GLN A 56 -2.76 -7.12 -9.77
CA GLN A 56 -3.71 -6.73 -8.74
C GLN A 56 -3.02 -6.83 -7.38
N ALA A 57 -3.25 -5.87 -6.50
CA ALA A 57 -2.67 -5.84 -5.16
C ALA A 57 -3.66 -5.30 -4.13
N LEU A 58 -3.58 -5.80 -2.89
CA LEU A 58 -4.18 -5.14 -1.74
C LEU A 58 -3.22 -4.05 -1.26
N VAL A 59 -3.63 -2.79 -1.36
CA VAL A 59 -2.81 -1.60 -1.13
C VAL A 59 -3.27 -0.87 0.12
N PHE A 60 -2.38 -0.76 1.09
CA PHE A 60 -2.49 0.11 2.25
C PHE A 60 -1.64 1.34 2.05
N ARG A 61 -2.20 2.51 2.36
CA ARG A 61 -1.48 3.78 2.35
C ARG A 61 -1.57 4.41 3.73
N GLY A 62 -0.56 5.20 4.08
CA GLY A 62 -0.60 6.00 5.28
C GLY A 62 0.27 7.23 5.18
N CYS A 63 0.10 8.09 6.17
CA CYS A 63 0.85 9.32 6.33
C CYS A 63 1.39 9.44 7.75
N ALA A 64 2.36 10.32 7.93
CA ALA A 64 2.76 10.77 9.26
C ALA A 64 1.60 11.43 9.98
N GLU A 65 1.67 11.42 11.32
CA GLU A 65 0.70 12.10 12.19
C GLU A 65 0.61 13.60 11.87
N SER A 66 1.74 14.22 11.50
CA SER A 66 1.83 15.62 11.07
C SER A 66 1.36 15.86 9.63
N GLY A 67 1.08 14.81 8.85
CA GLY A 67 0.55 14.90 7.49
C GLY A 67 1.40 14.18 6.43
N CYS A 68 0.82 14.00 5.24
CA CYS A 68 1.42 13.25 4.11
C CYS A 68 2.59 13.96 3.43
N ASP A 69 2.78 15.25 3.71
CA ASP A 69 3.91 16.04 3.22
C ASP A 69 5.18 15.79 4.04
N GLU A 70 5.02 15.44 5.33
CA GLU A 70 6.14 15.07 6.20
C GLU A 70 6.64 13.65 5.87
N ALA A 71 5.72 12.69 5.86
CA ALA A 71 6.01 11.35 5.41
C ALA A 71 4.75 10.65 4.91
N ARG A 72 4.94 9.79 3.91
CA ARG A 72 3.91 8.91 3.37
C ARG A 72 4.48 7.54 3.09
N SER A 73 3.64 6.53 3.19
CA SER A 73 4.04 5.15 2.97
C SER A 73 2.99 4.35 2.22
N VAL A 74 3.46 3.30 1.57
CA VAL A 74 2.62 2.31 0.91
C VAL A 74 3.11 0.92 1.30
N ILE A 75 2.17 0.06 1.64
CA ILE A 75 2.38 -1.39 1.74
C ILE A 75 1.37 -2.04 0.82
N ALA A 76 1.83 -2.78 -0.17
CA ALA A 76 0.98 -3.41 -1.16
C ALA A 76 1.34 -4.87 -1.33
N ILE A 77 0.35 -5.75 -1.41
CA ILE A 77 0.56 -7.20 -1.49
C ILE A 77 -0.04 -7.70 -2.79
N ASP A 78 0.79 -8.26 -3.67
CA ASP A 78 0.35 -8.85 -4.93
C ASP A 78 -0.59 -10.03 -4.65
N THR A 79 -1.83 -9.94 -5.12
CA THR A 79 -2.85 -10.98 -4.88
C THR A 79 -2.51 -12.30 -5.58
N ARG A 80 -1.68 -12.26 -6.63
CA ARG A 80 -1.28 -13.43 -7.39
C ARG A 80 -0.10 -14.16 -6.75
N THR A 81 0.92 -13.43 -6.34
CA THR A 81 2.19 -14.01 -5.87
C THR A 81 2.29 -14.06 -4.34
N GLY A 82 1.51 -13.24 -3.64
CA GLY A 82 1.65 -13.03 -2.20
C GLY A 82 2.93 -12.29 -1.82
N LEU A 83 3.63 -11.68 -2.77
CA LEU A 83 4.82 -10.87 -2.49
C LEU A 83 4.41 -9.44 -2.15
N ALA A 84 5.06 -8.87 -1.14
CA ALA A 84 4.82 -7.51 -0.71
C ALA A 84 5.71 -6.51 -1.46
N PHE A 85 5.21 -5.29 -1.54
CA PHE A 85 5.94 -4.05 -1.81
C PHE A 85 5.77 -3.18 -0.57
N ALA A 86 6.85 -2.56 -0.09
CA ALA A 86 6.78 -1.59 0.98
C ALA A 86 7.73 -0.44 0.67
N ALA A 87 7.25 0.80 0.78
CA ALA A 87 8.04 1.98 0.51
C ALA A 87 7.60 3.16 1.38
N VAL A 88 8.57 4.03 1.67
CA VAL A 88 8.39 5.26 2.44
C VAL A 88 8.97 6.43 1.66
N LYS A 89 8.27 7.56 1.68
CA LYS A 89 8.75 8.84 1.17
C LYS A 89 8.66 9.84 2.30
N ASP A 90 9.83 10.28 2.78
CA ASP A 90 9.98 11.24 3.87
C ASP A 90 10.98 12.35 3.48
N ALA A 91 11.33 13.24 4.41
CA ALA A 91 12.30 14.32 4.17
C ALA A 91 13.71 13.84 3.75
N ALA A 92 14.09 12.59 4.04
CA ALA A 92 15.34 12.00 3.59
C ALA A 92 15.24 11.44 2.16
N GLY A 93 14.04 11.41 1.58
CA GLY A 93 13.77 10.97 0.22
C GLY A 93 12.85 9.75 0.14
N SER A 94 12.71 9.21 -1.07
CA SER A 94 11.96 7.98 -1.33
C SER A 94 12.85 6.76 -1.16
N VAL A 95 12.41 5.80 -0.36
CA VAL A 95 13.11 4.53 -0.14
C VAL A 95 12.13 3.37 -0.34
N VAL A 96 12.50 2.44 -1.23
CA VAL A 96 11.82 1.16 -1.36
C VAL A 96 12.44 0.20 -0.34
N LEU A 97 11.63 -0.23 0.62
CA LEU A 97 12.02 -1.10 1.72
C LEU A 97 11.90 -2.58 1.32
N VAL A 98 10.84 -2.92 0.61
CA VAL A 98 10.61 -4.23 0.00
C VAL A 98 10.22 -4.01 -1.45
N ALA A 99 11.03 -4.55 -2.37
CA ALA A 99 10.83 -4.37 -3.80
C ALA A 99 9.85 -5.40 -4.38
N ASN A 100 9.00 -4.93 -5.30
CA ASN A 100 8.16 -5.77 -6.16
C ASN A 100 7.78 -4.93 -7.39
N ASP A 101 8.53 -5.10 -8.48
CA ASP A 101 8.43 -4.27 -9.69
C ASP A 101 7.03 -4.28 -10.31
N ARG A 102 6.32 -5.41 -10.20
CA ARG A 102 4.96 -5.57 -10.71
C ARG A 102 3.96 -4.71 -9.92
N VAL A 103 4.10 -4.68 -8.59
CA VAL A 103 3.27 -3.84 -7.73
C VAL A 103 3.68 -2.38 -7.84
N GLU A 104 4.97 -2.07 -7.92
CA GLU A 104 5.43 -0.70 -8.16
C GLU A 104 4.88 -0.14 -9.48
N ALA A 105 4.93 -0.91 -10.56
CA ALA A 105 4.34 -0.53 -11.84
C ALA A 105 2.82 -0.34 -11.75
N LEU A 106 2.11 -1.20 -11.00
CA LEU A 106 0.67 -1.05 -10.73
C LEU A 106 0.36 0.26 -9.99
N LEU A 107 1.13 0.58 -8.95
CA LEU A 107 0.94 1.81 -8.16
C LEU A 107 1.19 3.06 -9.00
N ARG A 108 2.26 3.06 -9.81
CA ARG A 108 2.54 4.15 -10.76
C ARG A 108 1.48 4.25 -11.86
N LEU A 109 0.89 3.12 -12.28
CA LEU A 109 -0.20 3.11 -13.26
C LEU A 109 -1.46 3.79 -12.70
N ASN A 110 -1.76 3.52 -11.44
CA ASN A 110 -2.89 4.08 -10.71
C ASN A 110 -2.54 5.41 -10.02
N SER A 111 -1.53 6.14 -10.50
CA SER A 111 -1.14 7.44 -9.94
C SER A 111 -1.25 8.55 -10.99
N PRO A 112 -1.90 9.69 -10.69
CA PRO A 112 -1.99 10.82 -11.61
C PRO A 112 -0.62 11.36 -12.03
N THR A 113 0.37 11.32 -11.12
CA THR A 113 1.72 11.84 -11.36
C THR A 113 2.74 10.75 -11.72
N ARG A 114 2.29 9.49 -11.81
CA ARG A 114 3.16 8.31 -11.92
C ARG A 114 4.10 8.11 -10.71
N ASP A 115 3.81 8.74 -9.57
CA ASP A 115 4.47 8.46 -8.30
C ASP A 115 3.69 7.39 -7.53
N TRP A 116 4.36 6.33 -7.07
CA TRP A 116 3.75 5.27 -6.27
C TRP A 116 3.21 5.81 -4.93
N ALA A 117 3.79 6.90 -4.45
CA ALA A 117 3.50 7.50 -3.16
C ALA A 117 2.29 8.44 -3.20
N ASP A 118 1.73 8.69 -4.37
CA ASP A 118 0.54 9.54 -4.48
C ASP A 118 -0.71 8.79 -4.05
N PRO A 119 -1.71 9.54 -3.53
CA PRO A 119 -3.00 8.95 -3.26
C PRO A 119 -3.56 8.36 -4.55
N ALA A 120 -4.14 7.16 -4.46
CA ALA A 120 -4.90 6.62 -5.59
C ALA A 120 -5.91 7.69 -6.04
N PRO A 121 -6.14 7.84 -7.36
CA PRO A 121 -7.29 8.57 -7.84
C PRO A 121 -8.51 7.95 -7.15
N THR A 122 -9.49 8.78 -6.79
CA THR A 122 -10.82 8.30 -6.46
C THR A 122 -11.27 7.48 -7.66
N GLN A 123 -11.15 6.16 -7.55
CA GLN A 123 -11.71 5.26 -8.53
C GLN A 123 -13.21 5.39 -8.30
N THR A 124 -13.83 6.35 -8.99
CA THR A 124 -15.25 6.34 -9.23
C THR A 124 -15.49 4.96 -9.80
N ALA A 125 -16.13 4.08 -9.02
CA ALA A 125 -16.66 2.85 -9.55
C ALA A 125 -17.40 3.26 -10.82
N SER A 126 -16.91 2.82 -11.97
CA SER A 126 -17.75 2.80 -13.16
C SER A 126 -18.95 1.97 -12.74
N ALA A 127 -20.04 2.65 -12.41
CA ALA A 127 -21.36 2.08 -12.37
C ALA A 127 -21.62 1.64 -13.80
N ASP A 128 -21.16 0.44 -14.12
CA ASP A 128 -21.52 -0.23 -15.36
C ASP A 128 -23.00 -0.54 -15.25
N ALA A 129 -23.75 0.21 -16.07
CA ALA A 129 -25.09 -0.03 -16.55
C ALA A 129 -25.88 -1.18 -15.90
N ALA A 130 -26.84 -0.82 -15.05
CA ALA A 130 -28.07 -1.59 -14.91
C ALA A 130 -29.23 -0.70 -15.37
N ASN A 131 -29.48 -0.73 -16.68
CA ASN A 131 -30.78 -0.41 -17.25
C ASN A 131 -31.35 -1.76 -17.75
N PRO A 132 -32.51 -2.18 -17.25
CA PRO A 132 -33.71 -2.03 -18.07
C PRO A 132 -34.89 -1.39 -17.34
#